data_AF-A0A8T0SR26-F1
#
_entry.id   AF-A0A8T0SR26-F1
#
_cell.length_a   1.000
_cell.length_b   1.000
_cell.length_c   1.000
_cell.angle_alpha   90.00
_cell.angle_beta   90.00
_cell.angle_gamma   90.00
#
_symmetry.space_group_name_H-M   'P 1'
#
loop_
_entity.id
_entity.type
_entity.pdbx_description
1 polymer ?
#
loop_
_entity_poly.entity_id
_entity_poly.type
_entity_poly.pdbx_seq_one_letter_code
_entity_poly.pdbx_strand_id
1 'polypeptide(L)'
;MMKGTYDTDVVMDDGTVIRTTVTSSGDAVEAFLREVVGSRHGQQLLVGIDTEWRVVAPEGGRGRPRNRMAVLQLCVGRRGLVFQIFHADRVPVALGDFLACPGHRFLGVAVDGDVRRLAEDCGLVVANAVELRRVAAEALGRPELRDAGLKALTREVTGAHIDKPKRLTMSKWDERRLTAEQVRYACIDAFVCYEIGRLLLTGECAEGAAANGGATMIPPPPIVASSAVPVA
;
A
#
# COMPACT_ATOMS: atom_id res chain seq x y z
N MET A 1 -22.18 -16.71 7.88
CA MET A 1 -21.72 -15.42 8.44
C MET A 1 -20.21 -15.50 8.61
N MET A 2 -19.45 -14.76 7.79
CA MET A 2 -17.99 -14.69 7.88
C MET A 2 -17.62 -13.89 9.13
N LYS A 3 -17.02 -14.52 10.15
CA LYS A 3 -16.61 -13.81 11.37
C LYS A 3 -15.53 -12.78 11.01
N GLY A 4 -15.75 -11.51 11.37
CA GLY A 4 -14.70 -10.48 11.34
C GLY A 4 -14.49 -9.72 10.03
N THR A 5 -15.32 -9.91 8.99
CA THR A 5 -15.26 -9.10 7.75
C THR A 5 -16.31 -8.00 7.77
N TYR A 6 -15.94 -6.78 7.40
CA TYR A 6 -16.87 -5.66 7.21
C TYR A 6 -16.31 -4.63 6.23
N ASP A 7 -17.20 -3.90 5.58
CA ASP A 7 -16.85 -2.71 4.79
C ASP A 7 -17.03 -1.45 5.64
N THR A 8 -16.16 -0.47 5.44
CA THR A 8 -16.27 0.87 6.02
C THR A 8 -15.76 1.91 5.02
N ASP A 9 -16.31 3.11 5.10
CA ASP A 9 -15.81 4.25 4.33
C ASP A 9 -14.80 5.03 5.17
N VAL A 10 -13.64 5.29 4.59
CA VAL A 10 -12.60 6.17 5.14
C VAL A 10 -12.62 7.47 4.34
N VAL A 11 -12.85 8.58 5.03
CA VAL A 11 -12.99 9.90 4.41
C VAL A 11 -11.76 10.74 4.71
N MET A 12 -11.06 11.16 3.66
CA MET A 12 -9.95 12.11 3.69
C MET A 12 -10.44 13.53 3.99
N ASP A 13 -9.52 14.42 4.37
CA ASP A 13 -9.87 15.80 4.75
C ASP A 13 -10.42 16.63 3.58
N ASP A 14 -10.09 16.24 2.34
CA ASP A 14 -10.61 16.83 1.10
C ASP A 14 -11.98 16.26 0.67
N GLY A 15 -12.56 15.36 1.47
CA GLY A 15 -13.82 14.69 1.17
C GLY A 15 -13.70 13.43 0.31
N THR A 16 -12.49 13.05 -0.11
CA THR A 16 -12.27 11.80 -0.84
C THR A 16 -12.67 10.60 0.01
N VAL A 17 -13.56 9.76 -0.54
CA VAL A 17 -14.05 8.56 0.12
C VAL A 17 -13.37 7.33 -0.45
N ILE A 18 -12.68 6.57 0.42
CA ILE A 18 -12.12 5.24 0.14
C ILE A 18 -13.03 4.19 0.78
N ARG A 19 -13.62 3.32 -0.04
CA ARG A 19 -14.40 2.18 0.46
C ARG A 19 -13.46 1.02 0.77
N THR A 20 -13.42 0.64 2.05
CA THR A 20 -12.41 -0.25 2.59
C THR A 20 -13.01 -1.51 3.17
N THR A 21 -12.55 -2.65 2.67
CA THR A 21 -12.88 -3.97 3.25
C THR A 21 -11.85 -4.30 4.32
N VAL A 22 -12.31 -4.51 5.56
CA VAL A 22 -11.49 -4.98 6.67
C VAL A 22 -11.80 -6.46 6.89
N THR A 23 -10.78 -7.31 6.90
CA THR A 23 -11.02 -8.76 6.95
C THR A 23 -9.84 -9.55 7.50
N SER A 24 -10.14 -10.73 8.03
CA SER A 24 -9.19 -11.83 8.26
C SER A 24 -9.61 -13.10 7.50
N SER A 25 -10.46 -12.97 6.47
CA SER A 25 -10.98 -14.10 5.69
C SER A 25 -10.41 -14.10 4.28
N GLY A 26 -9.85 -15.24 3.88
CA GLY A 26 -9.32 -15.46 2.54
C GLY A 26 -10.41 -15.31 1.45
N ASP A 27 -11.64 -15.74 1.72
CA ASP A 27 -12.76 -15.59 0.77
C ASP A 27 -13.07 -14.11 0.49
N ALA A 28 -13.00 -13.28 1.52
CA ALA A 28 -13.23 -11.84 1.39
C ALA A 28 -12.10 -11.16 0.63
N VAL A 29 -10.85 -11.60 0.82
CA VAL A 29 -9.70 -11.15 0.02
C VAL A 29 -9.89 -11.54 -1.45
N GLU A 30 -10.27 -12.78 -1.76
CA GLU A 30 -10.57 -13.19 -3.14
C GLU A 30 -11.72 -12.39 -3.76
N ALA A 31 -12.75 -12.05 -2.97
CA ALA A 31 -13.83 -11.18 -3.41
C ALA A 31 -13.36 -9.76 -3.74
N PHE A 32 -12.54 -9.17 -2.88
CA PHE A 32 -11.90 -7.88 -3.11
C PHE A 32 -11.07 -7.91 -4.41
N LEU A 33 -10.22 -8.93 -4.59
CA LEU A 33 -9.37 -9.06 -5.78
C LEU A 33 -10.19 -9.18 -7.06
N ARG A 34 -11.25 -10.02 -7.05
CA ARG A 34 -12.18 -10.12 -8.19
C ARG A 34 -12.83 -8.78 -8.54
N GLU A 35 -13.16 -7.97 -7.54
CA GLU A 35 -13.75 -6.64 -7.77
C GLU A 35 -12.77 -5.68 -8.45
N VAL A 36 -11.55 -5.54 -7.90
CA VAL A 36 -10.57 -4.57 -8.39
C VAL A 36 -9.94 -4.97 -9.72
N VAL A 37 -9.77 -6.28 -9.96
CA VAL A 37 -9.30 -6.81 -11.24
C VAL A 37 -10.43 -6.82 -12.27
N GLY A 38 -11.64 -7.21 -11.87
CA GLY A 38 -12.78 -7.33 -12.79
C GLY A 38 -13.21 -6.00 -13.41
N SER A 39 -13.05 -4.91 -12.66
CA SER A 39 -13.30 -3.55 -13.17
C SER A 39 -12.25 -3.04 -14.16
N ARG A 40 -11.13 -3.75 -14.35
CA ARG A 40 -9.94 -3.31 -15.11
C ARG A 40 -9.28 -4.44 -15.91
N HIS A 41 -10.07 -5.41 -16.38
CA HIS A 41 -9.57 -6.59 -17.09
C HIS A 41 -8.56 -6.22 -18.19
N GLY A 42 -7.37 -6.83 -18.12
CA GLY A 42 -6.29 -6.64 -19.11
C GLY A 42 -5.46 -5.37 -18.94
N GLN A 43 -5.74 -4.53 -17.94
CA GLN A 43 -4.97 -3.32 -17.67
C GLN A 43 -3.93 -3.55 -16.56
N GLN A 44 -2.80 -2.83 -16.66
CA GLN A 44 -1.87 -2.71 -15.54
C GLN A 44 -2.56 -1.99 -14.38
N LEU A 45 -2.50 -2.60 -13.20
CA LEU A 45 -2.98 -1.98 -11.98
C LEU A 45 -1.84 -1.26 -11.27
N LEU A 46 -2.11 -0.03 -10.86
CA LEU A 46 -1.36 0.65 -9.82
C LEU A 46 -2.00 0.29 -8.48
N VAL A 47 -1.21 -0.27 -7.57
CA VAL A 47 -1.69 -0.78 -6.29
C VAL A 47 -0.86 -0.14 -5.19
N GLY A 48 -1.47 0.69 -4.36
CA GLY A 48 -0.83 1.15 -3.13
C GLY A 48 -0.68 -0.02 -2.17
N ILE A 49 0.51 -0.19 -1.60
CA ILE A 49 0.82 -1.27 -0.65
C ILE A 49 1.53 -0.67 0.57
N ASP A 50 1.16 -1.16 1.75
CA ASP A 50 1.89 -0.94 2.99
C ASP A 50 1.63 -2.13 3.94
N THR A 51 2.45 -2.29 4.97
CA THR A 51 2.29 -3.36 5.97
C THR A 51 2.48 -2.85 7.38
N GLU A 52 1.83 -3.54 8.32
CA GLU A 52 2.05 -3.30 9.74
C GLU A 52 2.44 -4.59 10.44
N TRP A 53 3.26 -4.45 11.48
CA TRP A 53 3.89 -5.59 12.13
C TRP A 53 3.88 -5.51 13.64
N ARG A 54 4.11 -6.68 14.25
CA ARG A 54 4.23 -6.81 15.70
C ARG A 54 5.49 -7.58 16.07
N VAL A 55 6.11 -7.16 17.18
CA VAL A 55 7.15 -7.96 17.86
C VAL A 55 6.47 -9.07 18.65
N VAL A 56 6.71 -10.32 18.26
CA VAL A 56 6.20 -11.52 18.92
C VAL A 56 7.35 -12.20 19.66
N ALA A 57 7.14 -12.48 20.95
CA ALA A 57 8.08 -13.25 21.75
C ALA A 57 8.01 -14.74 21.36
N PRO A 58 9.14 -15.47 21.36
CA PRO A 58 9.13 -16.90 21.08
C PRO A 58 8.35 -17.68 22.14
N GLU A 59 7.68 -18.74 21.70
CA GLU A 59 6.92 -19.64 22.55
C GLU A 59 7.85 -20.29 23.59
N GLY A 60 7.50 -20.20 24.88
CA GLY A 60 8.36 -20.66 25.97
C GLY A 60 9.49 -19.71 26.39
N GLY A 61 9.54 -18.48 25.86
CA GLY A 61 10.40 -17.39 26.36
C GLY A 61 11.90 -17.53 26.05
N ARG A 62 12.31 -18.58 25.33
CA ARG A 62 13.70 -18.79 24.90
C ARG A 62 13.87 -18.38 23.44
N GLY A 63 14.70 -17.37 23.20
CA GLY A 63 15.06 -16.90 21.87
C GLY A 63 14.85 -15.40 21.69
N ARG A 64 15.29 -14.88 20.54
CA ARG A 64 15.09 -13.47 20.18
C ARG A 64 13.64 -13.24 19.71
N PRO A 65 12.97 -12.17 20.18
CA PRO A 65 11.70 -11.73 19.61
C PRO A 65 11.82 -11.57 18.11
N ARG A 66 10.74 -11.90 17.39
CA ARG A 66 10.69 -11.76 15.93
C ARG A 66 9.57 -10.81 15.56
N ASN A 67 9.80 -9.99 14.55
CA ASN A 67 8.72 -9.25 13.93
C ASN A 67 7.90 -10.24 13.10
N ARG A 68 6.58 -10.27 13.27
CA ARG A 68 5.66 -10.96 12.35
C ARG A 68 4.74 -9.95 11.69
N MET A 69 4.43 -10.18 10.43
CA MET A 69 3.46 -9.36 9.71
C MET A 69 2.09 -9.51 10.33
N ALA A 70 1.46 -8.37 10.63
CA ALA A 70 0.18 -8.30 11.31
C ALA A 70 -0.95 -7.96 10.34
N VAL A 71 -0.71 -6.95 9.50
CA VAL A 71 -1.68 -6.43 8.53
C VAL A 71 -0.98 -6.20 7.19
N LEU A 72 -1.64 -6.63 6.11
CA LEU A 72 -1.32 -6.22 4.74
C LEU A 72 -2.38 -5.20 4.30
N GLN A 73 -1.96 -4.06 3.77
CA GLN A 73 -2.84 -3.07 3.19
C GLN A 73 -2.67 -3.02 1.67
N LEU A 74 -3.78 -2.95 0.95
CA LEU A 74 -3.80 -2.74 -0.49
C LEU A 74 -4.80 -1.66 -0.85
N CYS A 75 -4.49 -0.83 -1.85
CA CYS A 75 -5.43 0.14 -2.39
C CYS A 75 -5.36 0.19 -3.91
N VAL A 76 -6.51 0.11 -4.58
CA VAL A 76 -6.65 0.29 -6.03
C VAL A 76 -7.74 1.33 -6.28
N GLY A 77 -7.34 2.53 -6.72
CA GLY A 77 -8.29 3.63 -6.85
C GLY A 77 -8.87 4.02 -5.49
N ARG A 78 -10.20 3.98 -5.39
CA ARG A 78 -10.94 4.27 -4.15
C ARG A 78 -11.40 3.01 -3.42
N ARG A 79 -10.80 1.85 -3.70
CA ARG A 79 -11.06 0.59 -2.99
C ARG A 79 -9.85 0.16 -2.18
N GLY A 80 -10.04 0.11 -0.86
CA GLY A 80 -9.03 -0.34 0.10
C GLY A 80 -9.29 -1.75 0.61
N LEU A 81 -8.21 -2.45 0.97
CA LEU A 81 -8.22 -3.70 1.71
C LEU A 81 -7.32 -3.53 2.93
N VAL A 82 -7.84 -3.87 4.10
CA VAL A 82 -7.07 -4.05 5.34
C VAL A 82 -7.19 -5.51 5.73
N PHE A 83 -6.18 -6.31 5.37
CA PHE A 83 -6.15 -7.75 5.62
C PHE A 83 -5.33 -8.04 6.87
N GLN A 84 -5.99 -8.44 7.97
CA GLN A 84 -5.37 -8.89 9.22
C GLN A 84 -4.73 -10.28 9.04
N ILE A 85 -3.66 -10.35 8.23
CA ILE A 85 -3.00 -11.58 7.78
C ILE A 85 -2.54 -12.48 8.94
N PHE A 86 -2.21 -11.89 10.09
CA PHE A 86 -1.82 -12.63 11.29
C PHE A 86 -2.93 -13.50 11.87
N HIS A 87 -4.19 -13.08 11.70
CA HIS A 87 -5.38 -13.82 12.14
C HIS A 87 -6.12 -14.47 10.98
N ALA A 88 -5.49 -14.54 9.79
CA ALA A 88 -6.14 -15.06 8.60
C ALA A 88 -6.56 -16.52 8.79
N ASP A 89 -7.78 -16.86 8.35
CA ASP A 89 -8.21 -18.26 8.22
C ASP A 89 -7.35 -19.02 7.19
N ARG A 90 -6.95 -18.33 6.11
CA ARG A 90 -5.95 -18.73 5.13
C ARG A 90 -5.42 -17.50 4.38
N VAL A 91 -4.27 -17.65 3.75
CA VAL A 91 -3.79 -16.71 2.73
C VAL A 91 -4.18 -17.28 1.35
N PRO A 92 -5.04 -16.60 0.57
CA PRO A 92 -5.46 -17.11 -0.74
C PRO A 92 -4.30 -17.21 -1.74
N VAL A 93 -4.30 -18.27 -2.56
CA VAL A 93 -3.37 -18.40 -3.70
C VAL A 93 -3.55 -17.22 -4.65
N ALA A 94 -4.80 -16.79 -4.88
CA ALA A 94 -5.10 -15.63 -5.73
C ALA A 94 -4.43 -14.33 -5.25
N LEU A 95 -4.21 -14.16 -3.94
CA LEU A 95 -3.45 -13.02 -3.42
C LEU A 95 -1.97 -13.14 -3.76
N GLY A 96 -1.41 -14.35 -3.64
CA GLY A 96 -0.04 -14.64 -4.07
C GLY A 96 0.17 -14.37 -5.55
N ASP A 97 -0.71 -14.90 -6.41
CA ASP A 97 -0.66 -14.68 -7.86
C ASP A 97 -0.82 -13.20 -8.22
N PHE A 98 -1.69 -12.49 -7.52
CA PHE A 98 -1.90 -11.05 -7.70
C PHE A 98 -0.62 -10.25 -7.39
N LEU A 99 0.00 -10.48 -6.24
CA LEU A 99 1.24 -9.81 -5.82
C LEU A 99 2.44 -10.20 -6.72
N ALA A 100 2.46 -11.45 -7.20
CA ALA A 100 3.50 -11.97 -8.08
C ALA A 100 3.31 -11.58 -9.56
N CYS A 101 2.21 -10.91 -9.91
CA CYS A 101 1.95 -10.49 -11.29
C CYS A 101 2.87 -9.31 -11.68
N PRO A 102 3.81 -9.48 -12.63
CA PRO A 102 4.72 -8.41 -13.05
C PRO A 102 4.00 -7.29 -13.83
N GLY A 103 2.78 -7.58 -14.33
CA GLY A 103 1.95 -6.61 -15.03
C GLY A 103 1.34 -5.54 -14.13
N HIS A 104 1.32 -5.74 -12.81
CA HIS A 104 0.87 -4.75 -11.83
C HIS A 104 2.08 -4.03 -11.22
N ARG A 105 1.87 -2.85 -10.64
CA ARG A 105 2.91 -2.09 -9.92
C ARG A 105 2.45 -1.85 -8.50
N PHE A 106 3.30 -2.22 -7.55
CA PHE A 106 3.02 -2.12 -6.12
C PHE A 106 3.77 -0.94 -5.54
N LEU A 107 3.03 0.14 -5.27
CA LEU A 107 3.53 1.46 -4.92
C LEU A 107 3.65 1.57 -3.41
N GLY A 108 4.85 1.86 -2.89
CA GLY A 108 5.06 2.03 -1.45
C GLY A 108 6.25 2.93 -1.13
N VAL A 109 6.37 3.33 0.14
CA VAL A 109 7.51 4.11 0.67
C VAL A 109 8.31 3.22 1.60
N ALA A 110 9.62 3.09 1.35
CA ALA A 110 10.45 2.09 2.03
C ALA A 110 9.99 0.64 1.81
N VAL A 111 9.36 0.41 0.65
CA VAL A 111 8.62 -0.81 0.29
C VAL A 111 9.48 -2.07 0.27
N ASP A 112 10.79 -1.96 0.06
CA ASP A 112 11.71 -3.10 0.08
C ASP A 112 11.66 -3.87 1.42
N GLY A 113 11.44 -3.14 2.53
CA GLY A 113 11.26 -3.73 3.85
C GLY A 113 9.99 -4.57 3.93
N ASP A 114 8.87 -4.04 3.41
CA ASP A 114 7.59 -4.72 3.38
C ASP A 114 7.62 -5.96 2.49
N VAL A 115 8.20 -5.84 1.28
CA VAL A 115 8.35 -6.94 0.32
C VAL A 115 9.17 -8.07 0.91
N ARG A 116 10.32 -7.74 1.50
CA ARG A 116 11.18 -8.74 2.14
C ARG A 116 10.40 -9.50 3.21
N ARG A 117 9.63 -8.78 4.03
CA ARG A 117 8.90 -9.39 5.13
C ARG A 117 7.66 -10.16 4.68
N LEU A 118 6.98 -9.72 3.63
CA LEU A 118 5.91 -10.50 3.00
C LEU A 118 6.43 -11.87 2.53
N ALA A 119 7.64 -11.90 1.94
CA ALA A 119 8.28 -13.14 1.53
C ALA A 119 8.69 -14.01 2.74
N GLU A 120 9.37 -13.43 3.72
CA GLU A 120 9.89 -14.16 4.90
C GLU A 120 8.77 -14.64 5.85
N ASP A 121 7.78 -13.80 6.14
CA ASP A 121 6.74 -14.07 7.15
C ASP A 121 5.51 -14.78 6.57
N CYS A 122 5.23 -14.58 5.28
CA CYS A 122 3.97 -15.01 4.64
C CYS A 122 4.16 -15.81 3.35
N GLY A 123 5.38 -15.95 2.83
CA GLY A 123 5.63 -16.62 1.55
C GLY A 123 5.05 -15.87 0.34
N LEU A 124 4.77 -14.58 0.48
CA LEU A 124 4.18 -13.74 -0.56
C LEU A 124 5.26 -12.96 -1.29
N VAL A 125 5.40 -13.21 -2.59
CA VAL A 125 6.35 -12.50 -3.45
C VAL A 125 5.63 -11.32 -4.11
N VAL A 126 6.24 -10.13 -4.05
CA VAL A 126 5.77 -8.93 -4.74
C VAL A 126 6.69 -8.69 -5.95
N ALA A 127 6.21 -8.95 -7.16
CA ALA A 127 7.08 -9.03 -8.34
C ALA A 127 7.57 -7.67 -8.84
N ASN A 128 6.79 -6.61 -8.65
CA ASN A 128 7.05 -5.29 -9.24
C ASN A 128 6.73 -4.18 -8.24
N ALA A 129 7.49 -4.18 -7.14
CA ALA A 129 7.43 -3.13 -6.13
C ALA A 129 8.15 -1.86 -6.65
N VAL A 130 7.56 -0.70 -6.36
CA VAL A 130 8.04 0.61 -6.81
C VAL A 130 8.26 1.50 -5.60
N GLU A 131 9.52 1.84 -5.36
CA GLU A 131 9.92 2.78 -4.30
C GLU A 131 9.58 4.22 -4.69
N LEU A 132 8.52 4.76 -4.07
CA LEU A 132 7.98 6.08 -4.39
C LEU A 132 8.95 7.22 -4.05
N ARG A 133 9.83 7.05 -3.06
CA ARG A 133 10.88 8.06 -2.74
C ARG A 133 11.78 8.32 -3.93
N ARG A 134 12.15 7.26 -4.64
CA ARG A 134 12.98 7.34 -5.85
C ARG A 134 12.22 8.00 -7.00
N VAL A 135 10.99 7.55 -7.25
CA VAL A 135 10.16 8.10 -8.33
C VAL A 135 9.90 9.60 -8.12
N ALA A 136 9.56 10.02 -6.90
CA ALA A 136 9.31 11.42 -6.58
C ALA A 136 10.59 12.27 -6.72
N ALA A 137 11.74 11.78 -6.24
CA ALA A 137 13.00 12.50 -6.36
C ALA A 137 13.40 12.74 -7.83
N GLU A 138 13.17 11.75 -8.70
CA GLU A 138 13.45 11.83 -10.13
C GLU A 138 12.45 12.76 -10.84
N ALA A 139 11.14 12.55 -10.63
CA ALA A 139 10.09 13.31 -11.31
C ALA A 139 10.06 14.80 -10.91
N LEU A 140 10.40 15.13 -9.66
CA LEU A 140 10.40 16.51 -9.16
C LEU A 140 11.77 17.18 -9.21
N GLY A 141 12.83 16.47 -9.61
CA GLY A 141 14.20 16.99 -9.59
C GLY A 141 14.72 17.34 -8.19
N ARG A 142 14.26 16.61 -7.16
CA ARG A 142 14.52 16.87 -5.73
C ARG A 142 15.15 15.67 -5.04
N PRO A 143 16.49 15.51 -5.10
CA PRO A 143 17.20 14.36 -4.57
C PRO A 143 16.94 14.05 -3.09
N GLU A 144 16.64 15.06 -2.29
CA GLU A 144 16.35 14.94 -0.86
C GLU A 144 15.07 14.13 -0.55
N LEU A 145 14.18 13.95 -1.53
CA LEU A 145 12.98 13.14 -1.36
C LEU A 145 13.29 11.63 -1.26
N ARG A 146 14.52 11.21 -1.57
CA ARG A 146 14.98 9.82 -1.38
C ARG A 146 14.95 9.38 0.09
N ASP A 147 15.03 10.33 1.02
CA ASP A 147 14.99 10.09 2.46
C ASP A 147 13.65 10.50 3.11
N ALA A 148 12.70 11.00 2.31
CA ALA A 148 11.43 11.47 2.82
C ALA A 148 10.51 10.30 3.24
N GLY A 149 9.85 10.44 4.38
CA GLY A 149 8.79 9.51 4.80
C GLY A 149 7.46 9.80 4.08
N LEU A 150 6.52 8.85 4.17
CA LEU A 150 5.23 8.94 3.47
C LEU A 150 4.50 10.27 3.69
N LYS A 151 4.42 10.75 4.94
CA LYS A 151 3.80 12.06 5.26
C LYS A 151 4.41 13.22 4.47
N ALA A 152 5.73 13.24 4.30
CA ALA A 152 6.40 14.28 3.54
C ALA A 152 6.11 14.12 2.05
N LEU A 153 6.24 12.91 1.49
CA LEU A 153 5.91 12.68 0.08
C LEU A 153 4.46 13.04 -0.26
N THR A 154 3.49 12.66 0.58
CA THR A 154 2.09 13.02 0.37
C THR A 154 1.93 14.53 0.23
N ARG A 155 2.50 15.31 1.15
CA ARG A 155 2.44 16.77 1.09
C ARG A 155 3.09 17.32 -0.19
N GLU A 156 4.28 16.84 -0.53
CA GLU A 156 5.03 17.39 -1.67
C GLU A 156 4.40 17.03 -3.03
N VAL A 157 3.75 15.87 -3.15
CA VAL A 157 3.20 15.37 -4.43
C VAL A 157 1.72 15.70 -4.58
N THR A 158 0.93 15.56 -3.53
CA THR A 158 -0.54 15.71 -3.60
C THR A 158 -1.04 17.01 -2.97
N GLY A 159 -0.22 17.68 -2.15
CA GLY A 159 -0.65 18.81 -1.32
C GLY A 159 -1.48 18.41 -0.09
N ALA A 160 -1.88 17.14 0.02
CA ALA A 160 -2.67 16.66 1.13
C ALA A 160 -1.83 16.48 2.40
N HIS A 161 -2.48 16.63 3.54
CA HIS A 161 -1.87 16.43 4.84
C HIS A 161 -2.37 15.12 5.44
N ILE A 162 -1.44 14.30 5.92
CA ILE A 162 -1.75 13.09 6.69
C ILE A 162 -1.06 13.12 8.03
N ASP A 163 -1.72 12.52 9.01
CA ASP A 163 -1.15 12.31 10.33
C ASP A 163 -0.70 10.87 10.51
N LYS A 164 0.57 10.71 10.87
CA LYS A 164 1.17 9.42 11.23
C LYS A 164 1.61 9.45 12.69
N PRO A 165 0.68 9.42 13.66
CA PRO A 165 1.04 9.49 15.05
C PRO A 165 1.76 8.20 15.47
N LYS A 166 2.93 8.35 16.13
CA LYS A 166 3.76 7.21 16.56
C LYS A 166 2.98 6.15 17.36
N ARG A 167 1.97 6.56 18.14
CA ARG A 167 1.10 5.65 18.91
C ARG A 167 0.38 4.62 18.02
N LEU A 168 0.03 4.97 16.78
CA LEU A 168 -0.65 4.09 15.84
C LEU A 168 0.35 3.20 15.11
N THR A 169 1.46 3.77 14.63
CA THR A 169 2.56 3.00 14.01
C THR A 169 3.12 1.93 14.96
N MET A 170 3.17 2.23 16.26
CA MET A 170 3.64 1.28 17.30
C MET A 170 2.50 0.57 18.04
N SER A 171 1.28 0.60 17.48
CA SER A 171 0.11 0.01 18.13
C SER A 171 0.15 -1.52 18.13
N LYS A 172 -0.83 -2.13 18.80
CA LYS A 172 -1.01 -3.59 18.76
C LYS A 172 -1.75 -3.96 17.49
N TRP A 173 -1.01 -4.15 16.41
CA TRP A 173 -1.57 -4.55 15.11
C TRP A 173 -2.01 -6.01 15.04
N ASP A 174 -1.63 -6.82 16.03
CA ASP A 174 -2.03 -8.21 16.22
C ASP A 174 -3.31 -8.37 17.08
N GLU A 175 -4.05 -7.29 17.34
CA GLU A 175 -5.36 -7.40 17.99
C GLU A 175 -6.36 -8.11 17.07
N ARG A 176 -7.26 -8.92 17.65
CA ARG A 176 -8.27 -9.66 16.87
C ARG A 176 -9.22 -8.72 16.12
N ARG A 177 -9.44 -7.51 16.65
CA ARG A 177 -10.25 -6.47 16.01
C ARG A 177 -9.46 -5.18 16.07
N LEU A 178 -9.18 -4.60 14.90
CA LEU A 178 -8.56 -3.29 14.81
C LEU A 178 -9.54 -2.21 15.28
N THR A 179 -9.00 -1.15 15.89
CA THR A 179 -9.78 0.06 16.20
C THR A 179 -10.11 0.83 14.93
N ALA A 180 -11.12 1.71 14.99
CA ALA A 180 -11.44 2.60 13.87
C ALA A 180 -10.24 3.49 13.48
N GLU A 181 -9.43 3.93 14.45
CA GLU A 181 -8.20 4.69 14.18
C GLU A 181 -7.16 3.87 13.41
N GLN A 182 -6.95 2.61 13.81
CA GLN A 182 -6.03 1.70 13.11
C GLN A 182 -6.49 1.42 11.68
N VAL A 183 -7.79 1.18 11.48
CA VAL A 183 -8.36 0.96 10.14
C VAL A 183 -8.22 2.20 9.27
N ARG A 184 -8.55 3.39 9.80
CA ARG A 184 -8.38 4.67 9.09
C ARG A 184 -6.92 4.88 8.70
N TYR A 185 -6.00 4.66 9.63
CA TYR A 185 -4.57 4.79 9.40
C TYR A 185 -4.08 3.85 8.28
N ALA A 186 -4.35 2.56 8.41
CA ALA A 186 -3.94 1.52 7.48
C ALA A 186 -4.51 1.77 6.06
N CYS A 187 -5.75 2.22 5.98
CA CYS A 187 -6.39 2.60 4.73
C CYS A 187 -5.70 3.82 4.09
N ILE A 188 -5.43 4.88 4.86
CA ILE A 188 -4.83 6.11 4.36
C ILE A 188 -3.43 5.81 3.82
N ASP A 189 -2.62 5.02 4.53
CA ASP A 189 -1.26 4.71 4.11
C ASP A 189 -1.21 4.03 2.73
N ALA A 190 -2.00 2.99 2.50
CA ALA A 190 -2.09 2.38 1.18
C ALA A 190 -2.70 3.32 0.13
N PHE A 191 -3.72 4.12 0.48
CA PHE A 191 -4.35 5.05 -0.46
C PHE A 191 -3.39 6.15 -0.92
N VAL A 192 -2.63 6.78 -0.01
CA VAL A 192 -1.71 7.84 -0.41
C VAL A 192 -0.53 7.29 -1.22
N CYS A 193 -0.08 6.06 -0.96
CA CYS A 193 0.90 5.39 -1.81
C CYS A 193 0.37 5.19 -3.24
N TYR A 194 -0.88 4.73 -3.38
CA TYR A 194 -1.56 4.65 -4.67
C TYR A 194 -1.60 6.02 -5.36
N GLU A 195 -2.07 7.05 -4.65
CA GLU A 195 -2.31 8.37 -5.24
C GLU A 195 -1.01 9.09 -5.65
N ILE A 196 0.04 9.02 -4.81
CA ILE A 196 1.37 9.52 -5.14
C ILE A 196 1.87 8.84 -6.42
N GLY A 197 1.82 7.51 -6.48
CA GLY A 197 2.30 6.78 -7.65
C GLY A 197 1.46 7.04 -8.89
N ARG A 198 0.14 7.19 -8.76
CA ARG A 198 -0.75 7.58 -9.87
C ARG A 198 -0.29 8.92 -10.47
N LEU A 199 -0.23 9.97 -9.65
CA LEU A 199 0.14 11.32 -10.11
C LEU A 199 1.53 11.35 -10.79
N LEU A 200 2.51 10.68 -10.19
CA LEU A 200 3.88 10.69 -10.70
C LEU A 200 4.09 9.82 -11.96
N LEU A 201 3.32 8.74 -12.11
CA LEU A 201 3.53 7.77 -13.20
C LEU A 201 2.59 7.98 -14.39
N THR A 202 1.42 8.58 -14.18
CA THR A 202 0.45 8.86 -15.26
C THR A 202 0.46 10.31 -15.71
N GLY A 203 1.03 11.23 -14.91
CA GLY A 203 1.03 12.67 -15.20
C GLY A 203 -0.35 13.32 -15.09
N GLU A 204 -1.36 12.59 -14.57
CA GLU A 204 -2.67 13.14 -14.29
C GLU A 204 -2.60 14.10 -13.09
N CYS A 205 -3.42 15.15 -13.09
CA CYS A 205 -3.55 16.03 -11.92
C CYS A 205 -4.36 15.36 -10.80
N ALA A 206 -4.21 15.86 -9.57
CA ALA A 206 -5.09 15.48 -8.46
C ALA A 206 -6.54 15.86 -8.79
N GLU A 207 -7.48 14.94 -8.59
CA GLU A 207 -8.90 15.25 -8.71
C GLU A 207 -9.28 16.26 -7.61
N GLY A 208 -9.60 17.50 -8.00
CA GLY A 208 -10.05 18.55 -7.06
C GLY A 208 -9.27 19.87 -7.08
N ALA A 209 -8.15 19.99 -7.79
CA ALA A 209 -7.42 21.25 -7.92
C ALA A 209 -7.95 22.11 -9.09
N ALA A 210 -9.21 22.53 -9.01
CA ALA A 210 -9.76 23.58 -9.86
C ALA A 210 -10.07 24.82 -9.02
N ALA A 211 -9.03 25.59 -8.68
CA ALA A 211 -9.05 27.05 -8.62
C ALA A 211 -7.64 27.59 -8.33
N ASN A 212 -7.16 28.42 -9.26
CA ASN A 212 -5.97 29.31 -9.21
C ASN A 212 -4.61 28.73 -9.62
N GLY A 213 -4.34 28.86 -10.93
CA GLY A 213 -3.20 29.65 -11.43
C GLY A 213 -1.81 29.03 -11.34
N GLY A 214 -1.36 28.44 -12.47
CA GLY A 214 0.05 28.11 -12.73
C GLY A 214 0.33 26.61 -12.75
N ALA A 215 -0.26 25.87 -13.70
CA ALA A 215 0.05 24.46 -13.89
C ALA A 215 1.40 24.31 -14.62
N THR A 216 2.45 23.97 -13.89
CA THR A 216 3.67 23.42 -14.49
C THR A 216 3.37 21.97 -14.85
N MET A 217 3.20 21.66 -16.14
CA MET A 217 3.11 20.28 -16.60
C MET A 217 4.41 19.55 -16.25
N ILE A 218 4.32 18.49 -15.46
CA ILE A 218 5.43 17.56 -15.23
C ILE A 218 5.43 16.59 -16.41
N PRO A 219 6.44 16.60 -17.29
CA PRO A 219 6.53 15.61 -18.36
C PRO A 219 6.78 14.22 -17.75
N PRO A 220 6.17 13.15 -18.29
CA PRO A 220 6.43 11.81 -17.80
C PRO A 220 7.92 11.47 -17.96
N PRO A 221 8.52 10.75 -16.99
CA PRO A 221 9.91 10.32 -17.11
C PRO A 221 10.07 9.35 -18.29
N PRO A 222 11.24 9.34 -18.97
CA PRO A 222 11.50 8.42 -20.06
C PRO A 222 11.42 6.96 -19.56
N ILE A 223 10.76 6.11 -20.33
CA ILE A 223 10.70 4.67 -20.07
C ILE A 223 12.11 4.10 -20.26
N VAL A 224 12.80 3.81 -19.16
CA VAL A 224 14.08 3.09 -19.20
C VAL A 224 13.77 1.61 -19.35
N ALA A 225 14.03 1.06 -20.54
CA ALA A 225 14.00 -0.39 -20.75
C ALA A 225 15.02 -1.05 -19.81
N SER A 226 14.55 -1.98 -18.97
CA SER A 226 15.42 -2.80 -18.13
C SER A 226 16.39 -3.57 -19.02
N SER A 227 17.69 -3.25 -18.94
CA SER A 227 18.73 -4.06 -19.56
C SER A 227 18.77 -5.40 -18.84
N ALA A 228 18.38 -6.46 -19.53
CA ALA A 228 18.62 -7.82 -19.07
C ALA A 228 20.12 -7.99 -18.81
N VAL A 229 20.49 -8.27 -17.56
CA VAL A 229 21.83 -8.73 -17.22
C VAL A 229 21.94 -10.16 -17.76
N PRO A 230 22.87 -10.46 -18.69
CA PRO A 230 23.06 -11.82 -19.14
C PRO A 230 23.67 -12.63 -17.99
N VAL A 231 23.05 -13.76 -17.70
CA VAL A 231 23.61 -14.78 -16.81
C VAL A 231 24.81 -15.39 -17.54
N ALA A 232 25.99 -15.26 -16.94
CA ALA A 232 27.19 -16.01 -17.30
C ALA A 232 27.29 -17.26 -16.44
#